data_AF-X1HI06-F1
#
_entry.id   AF-X1HI06-F1
#
_cell.length_a   1.000
_cell.length_b   1.000
_cell.length_c   1.000
_cell.angle_alpha   90.00
_cell.angle_beta   90.00
_cell.angle_gamma   90.00
#
_symmetry.space_group_name_H-M   'P 1'
#
loop_
_entity.id
_entity.type
_entity.pdbx_description
1 polymer ?
#
loop_
_entity_poly.entity_id
_entity_poly.type
_entity_poly.pdbx_seq_one_letter_code
_entity_poly.pdbx_strand_id
1 'polypeptide(L)'
;MPKFMLWQERLFADVGARFPSTRYQGSKAKLVDWIWEQISELHFATCLDAFGGTGAVAYRMKQEGKEVTYNDLLRFNHQIGLALIENAQIRLGPERVRWLLRRHADLAYPSFVADTFGDVYFTDEENAWIDQTITNIRQLDRPYEFALAFFALCQACIIKRPYNLFHRKNLYMRTSDV
;
A
#
# COMPACT_ATOMS: atom_id res chain seq x y z
N MET A 1 -31.76 -29.44 9.31
CA MET A 1 -31.05 -29.08 10.55
C MET A 1 -30.68 -27.61 10.47
N PRO A 2 -30.93 -26.77 11.49
CA PRO A 2 -30.50 -25.38 11.46
C PRO A 2 -28.97 -25.34 11.51
N LYS A 3 -28.33 -24.79 10.47
CA LYS A 3 -26.89 -24.49 10.45
C LYS A 3 -26.64 -23.45 11.54
N PHE A 4 -26.05 -23.85 12.66
CA PHE A 4 -25.52 -22.91 13.65
C PHE A 4 -24.34 -22.18 13.00
N MET A 5 -24.59 -20.93 12.62
CA MET A 5 -23.56 -19.99 12.19
C MET A 5 -22.75 -19.62 13.43
N LEU A 6 -21.65 -20.32 13.67
CA LEU A 6 -20.67 -19.95 14.69
C LEU A 6 -19.98 -18.67 14.19
N TRP A 7 -20.47 -17.53 14.65
CA TRP A 7 -19.79 -16.25 14.50
C TRP A 7 -18.45 -16.34 15.23
N GLN A 8 -17.39 -16.66 14.49
CA GLN A 8 -16.03 -16.47 14.98
C GLN A 8 -15.89 -14.97 15.24
N GLU A 9 -15.62 -14.58 16.48
CA GLU A 9 -15.40 -13.18 16.83
C GLU A 9 -14.33 -12.61 15.90
N ARG A 10 -14.63 -11.51 15.22
CA ARG A 10 -13.67 -10.85 14.34
C ARG A 10 -12.46 -10.46 15.19
N LEU A 11 -11.29 -11.02 14.87
CA LEU A 11 -10.02 -10.66 15.52
C LEU A 11 -9.74 -9.15 15.53
N PHE A 12 -10.39 -8.40 14.62
CA PHE A 12 -10.29 -6.95 14.53
C PHE A 12 -11.67 -6.32 14.31
N ALA A 13 -12.41 -6.04 15.39
CA ALA A 13 -13.74 -5.42 15.32
C ALA A 13 -13.75 -4.02 14.66
N ASP A 14 -12.60 -3.33 14.60
CA ASP A 14 -12.46 -1.93 14.16
C ASP A 14 -11.86 -1.72 12.76
N VAL A 15 -11.74 -2.75 11.91
CA VAL A 15 -11.23 -2.57 10.53
C VAL A 15 -12.34 -2.04 9.59
N GLY A 16 -12.90 -0.87 9.95
CA GLY A 16 -13.86 -0.12 9.14
C GLY A 16 -13.23 0.68 7.99
N ALA A 17 -11.90 0.70 7.89
CA ALA A 17 -11.18 1.40 6.83
C ALA A 17 -11.29 0.62 5.50
N ARG A 18 -11.83 1.28 4.48
CA ARG A 18 -11.89 0.76 3.10
C ARG A 18 -10.46 0.56 2.58
N PHE A 19 -10.24 -0.58 1.91
CA PHE A 19 -8.97 -0.86 1.25
C PHE A 19 -8.66 0.25 0.21
N PRO A 20 -7.42 0.75 0.15
CA PRO A 20 -7.05 1.83 -0.78
C PRO A 20 -7.27 1.41 -2.24
N SER A 21 -7.91 2.29 -3.01
CA SER A 21 -8.11 2.06 -4.44
C SER A 21 -6.80 2.29 -5.19
N THR A 22 -6.27 1.22 -5.78
CA THR A 22 -5.00 1.25 -6.52
C THR A 22 -5.20 0.55 -7.86
N ARG A 23 -4.84 1.20 -8.96
CA ARG A 23 -4.69 0.48 -10.24
C ARG A 23 -3.39 -0.32 -10.23
N TYR A 24 -3.56 -1.62 -10.10
CA TYR A 24 -2.50 -2.62 -10.15
C TYR A 24 -2.98 -3.74 -11.06
N GLN A 25 -2.17 -4.11 -12.04
CA GLN A 25 -2.57 -5.09 -13.04
C GLN A 25 -2.84 -6.45 -12.39
N GLY A 26 -3.99 -7.04 -12.70
CA GLY A 26 -4.43 -8.31 -12.10
C GLY A 26 -4.97 -8.20 -10.67
N SER A 27 -5.10 -6.99 -10.10
CA SER A 27 -5.72 -6.79 -8.78
C SER A 27 -7.13 -7.36 -8.73
N LYS A 28 -7.42 -8.08 -7.64
CA LYS A 28 -8.74 -8.66 -7.36
C LYS A 28 -9.60 -7.75 -6.50
N ALA A 29 -9.24 -6.48 -6.31
CA ALA A 29 -9.97 -5.55 -5.43
C ALA A 29 -11.47 -5.46 -5.72
N LYS A 30 -11.91 -5.60 -6.99
CA LYS A 30 -13.34 -5.60 -7.35
C LYS A 30 -14.05 -6.95 -7.14
N LEU A 31 -13.28 -8.01 -6.91
CA LEU A 31 -13.76 -9.39 -6.79
C LEU A 31 -13.65 -9.91 -5.35
N VAL A 32 -13.08 -9.14 -4.41
CA VAL A 32 -12.80 -9.61 -3.05
C VAL A 32 -14.05 -10.09 -2.31
N ASP A 33 -15.17 -9.38 -2.47
CA ASP A 33 -16.43 -9.76 -1.82
C ASP A 33 -17.01 -11.04 -2.43
N TRP A 34 -16.98 -11.16 -3.76
CA TRP A 34 -17.39 -12.39 -4.44
C TRP A 34 -16.50 -13.58 -4.04
N ILE A 35 -15.18 -13.42 -3.99
CA ILE A 35 -14.25 -14.47 -3.54
C ILE A 35 -14.60 -14.92 -2.12
N TRP A 36 -14.84 -13.95 -1.22
CA TRP A 36 -15.22 -14.25 0.15
C TRP A 36 -16.54 -15.03 0.22
N GLU A 37 -17.57 -14.62 -0.51
CA GLU A 37 -18.85 -15.34 -0.58
C GLU A 37 -18.66 -16.82 -0.95
N GLN A 38 -17.80 -17.11 -1.93
CA GLN A 38 -17.54 -18.48 -2.38
C GLN A 38 -16.85 -19.37 -1.33
N ILE A 39 -16.09 -18.79 -0.41
CA ILE A 39 -15.28 -19.55 0.56
C ILE A 39 -15.73 -19.40 2.01
N SER A 40 -16.65 -18.48 2.29
CA SER A 40 -17.06 -18.10 3.67
C SER A 40 -17.68 -19.25 4.47
N GLU A 41 -18.28 -20.24 3.80
CA GLU A 41 -18.84 -21.43 4.45
C GLU A 41 -17.77 -22.47 4.84
N LEU A 42 -16.54 -22.33 4.37
CA LEU A 42 -15.45 -23.24 4.74
C LEU A 42 -15.01 -22.97 6.19
N HIS A 43 -14.75 -24.05 6.94
CA HIS A 43 -14.16 -23.95 8.28
C HIS A 43 -12.64 -23.82 8.20
N PHE A 44 -12.14 -22.58 8.29
CA PHE A 44 -10.70 -22.30 8.34
C PHE A 44 -10.39 -21.09 9.23
N ALA A 45 -9.22 -21.11 9.87
CA ALA A 45 -8.69 -20.01 10.67
C ALA A 45 -7.59 -19.23 9.95
N THR A 46 -6.80 -19.90 9.11
CA THR A 46 -5.61 -19.37 8.45
C THR A 46 -5.78 -19.33 6.93
N CYS A 47 -5.17 -18.36 6.27
CA CYS A 47 -5.12 -18.24 4.81
C CYS A 47 -3.70 -17.87 4.35
N LEU A 48 -3.28 -18.42 3.20
CA LEU A 48 -2.06 -18.02 2.51
C LEU A 48 -2.43 -17.25 1.24
N ASP A 49 -2.07 -15.97 1.19
CA ASP A 49 -2.08 -15.18 -0.05
C ASP A 49 -0.69 -15.26 -0.68
N ALA A 50 -0.46 -16.31 -1.47
CA ALA A 50 0.86 -16.64 -2.02
C ALA A 50 1.36 -15.65 -3.09
N PHE A 51 0.45 -14.90 -3.72
CA PHE A 51 0.72 -13.94 -4.80
C PHE A 51 0.01 -12.63 -4.50
N GLY A 52 0.38 -12.05 -3.37
CA GLY A 52 -0.41 -11.05 -2.69
C GLY A 52 -0.63 -9.77 -3.50
N GLY A 53 0.33 -9.33 -4.31
CA GLY A 53 0.20 -8.13 -5.12
C GLY A 53 -0.22 -6.93 -4.28
N THR A 54 -1.40 -6.35 -4.56
CA THR A 54 -1.92 -5.25 -3.74
C THR A 54 -2.29 -5.65 -2.30
N GLY A 55 -2.46 -6.93 -1.99
CA GLY A 55 -2.94 -7.41 -0.70
C GLY A 55 -4.45 -7.21 -0.49
N ALA A 56 -5.22 -6.95 -1.56
CA ALA A 56 -6.66 -6.73 -1.44
C ALA A 56 -7.40 -7.97 -0.91
N VAL A 57 -7.00 -9.17 -1.36
CA VAL A 57 -7.59 -10.43 -0.89
C VAL A 57 -7.15 -10.71 0.54
N ALA A 58 -5.86 -10.67 0.83
CA ALA A 58 -5.33 -10.77 2.20
C ALA A 58 -6.01 -9.81 3.19
N TYR A 59 -6.21 -8.55 2.82
CA TYR A 59 -6.86 -7.57 3.69
C TYR A 59 -8.33 -7.90 3.93
N ARG A 60 -9.05 -8.36 2.90
CA ARG A 60 -10.43 -8.84 3.04
C ARG A 60 -10.53 -10.01 4.02
N MET A 61 -9.59 -10.96 3.97
CA MET A 61 -9.53 -12.08 4.90
C MET A 61 -9.22 -11.63 6.32
N LYS A 62 -8.30 -10.68 6.49
CA LYS A 62 -7.99 -10.04 7.78
C LYS A 62 -9.24 -9.36 8.39
N GLN A 63 -10.05 -8.68 7.57
CA GLN A 63 -11.30 -8.06 8.04
C GLN A 63 -12.33 -9.06 8.59
N GLU A 64 -12.29 -10.33 8.15
CA GLU A 64 -13.13 -11.41 8.69
C GLU A 64 -12.47 -12.19 9.81
N GLY A 65 -11.41 -11.63 10.40
CA GLY A 65 -10.71 -12.24 11.52
C GLY A 65 -9.96 -13.52 11.15
N LYS A 66 -9.52 -13.68 9.89
CA LYS A 66 -8.62 -14.76 9.50
C LYS A 66 -7.18 -14.36 9.76
N GLU A 67 -6.36 -15.31 10.18
CA GLU A 67 -4.92 -15.17 10.23
C GLU A 67 -4.35 -15.33 8.81
N VAL A 68 -3.62 -14.33 8.32
CA VAL A 68 -3.19 -14.29 6.92
C VAL A 68 -1.68 -14.29 6.84
N THR A 69 -1.13 -15.29 6.16
CA THR A 69 0.24 -15.25 5.65
C THR A 69 0.23 -14.59 4.27
N TYR A 70 0.94 -13.49 4.12
CA TYR A 70 1.06 -12.76 2.85
C TYR A 70 2.45 -13.01 2.24
N ASN A 71 2.49 -13.35 0.95
CA ASN A 71 3.72 -13.52 0.21
C ASN A 71 3.64 -12.85 -1.16
N ASP A 72 4.76 -12.30 -1.62
CA ASP A 72 4.93 -11.84 -3.00
C ASP A 72 6.42 -11.83 -3.36
N LEU A 73 6.73 -12.04 -4.64
CA LEU A 73 8.11 -12.02 -5.14
C LEU A 73 8.71 -10.60 -5.10
N LEU A 74 7.88 -9.57 -5.31
CA LEU A 74 8.35 -8.20 -5.42
C LEU A 74 8.56 -7.60 -4.02
N ARG A 75 9.79 -7.18 -3.73
CA ARG A 75 10.16 -6.65 -2.41
C ARG A 75 9.33 -5.44 -1.96
N PHE A 76 8.81 -4.64 -2.89
CA PHE A 76 7.93 -3.53 -2.52
C PHE A 76 6.54 -4.01 -2.06
N ASN A 77 6.04 -5.13 -2.62
CA ASN A 77 4.79 -5.77 -2.19
C ASN A 77 4.91 -6.34 -0.78
N HIS A 78 6.08 -6.85 -0.38
CA HIS A 78 6.35 -7.21 1.02
C HIS A 78 6.08 -6.05 1.99
N GLN A 79 6.42 -4.81 1.62
CA GLN A 79 6.11 -3.64 2.45
C GLN A 79 4.59 -3.38 2.55
N ILE A 80 3.82 -3.70 1.50
CA ILE A 80 2.35 -3.66 1.55
C ILE A 80 1.82 -4.68 2.56
N GLY A 81 2.37 -5.91 2.52
CA GLY A 81 2.09 -6.97 3.48
C GLY A 81 2.30 -6.53 4.92
N LEU A 82 3.48 -5.97 5.22
CA LEU A 82 3.78 -5.42 6.55
C LEU A 82 2.82 -4.29 6.94
N ALA A 83 2.57 -3.34 6.04
CA ALA A 83 1.80 -2.13 6.32
C ALA A 83 0.32 -2.39 6.58
N LEU A 84 -0.30 -3.25 5.77
CA LEU A 84 -1.76 -3.44 5.75
C LEU A 84 -2.21 -4.78 6.33
N ILE A 85 -1.41 -5.84 6.17
CA ILE A 85 -1.81 -7.20 6.54
C ILE A 85 -1.28 -7.55 7.91
N GLU A 86 0.03 -7.50 8.12
CA GLU A 86 0.63 -7.87 9.42
C GLU A 86 0.40 -6.80 10.49
N ASN A 87 0.58 -5.52 10.16
CA ASN A 87 0.37 -4.44 11.12
C ASN A 87 -1.08 -4.36 11.61
N ALA A 88 -1.29 -4.52 12.92
CA ALA A 88 -2.61 -4.43 13.55
C ALA A 88 -2.90 -3.08 14.23
N GLN A 89 -1.85 -2.33 14.60
CA GLN A 89 -1.97 -1.29 15.65
C GLN A 89 -1.14 -0.03 15.40
N ILE A 90 -0.03 -0.14 14.68
CA ILE A 90 0.86 1.00 14.46
C ILE A 90 0.21 1.98 13.49
N ARG A 91 0.31 3.27 13.81
CA ARG A 91 -0.18 4.38 13.01
C ARG A 91 0.91 5.44 12.88
N LEU A 92 0.96 6.11 11.74
CA LEU A 92 1.81 7.28 11.55
C LEU A 92 1.13 8.53 12.11
N GLY A 93 1.69 9.07 13.19
CA GLY A 93 1.18 10.30 13.81
C GLY A 93 1.43 11.55 12.95
N PRO A 94 0.64 12.63 13.13
CA PRO A 94 0.77 13.86 12.34
C PRO A 94 2.17 14.50 12.38
N GLU A 95 2.83 14.50 13.54
CA GLU A 95 4.21 15.02 13.67
C GLU A 95 5.20 14.22 12.85
N ARG A 96 5.09 12.89 12.90
CA ARG A 96 5.93 12.00 12.11
C ARG A 96 5.73 12.24 10.62
N VAL A 97 4.48 12.38 10.17
CA VAL A 97 4.16 12.71 8.78
C VAL A 97 4.76 14.06 8.38
N ARG A 98 4.61 15.11 9.20
CA ARG A 98 5.23 16.41 8.94
C ARG A 98 6.75 16.33 8.81
N TRP A 99 7.39 15.55 9.67
CA TRP A 99 8.83 15.34 9.63
C TRP A 99 9.25 14.64 8.32
N LEU A 100 8.53 13.59 7.91
CA LEU A 100 8.80 12.87 6.67
C LEU A 100 8.68 13.75 5.40
N LEU A 101 7.82 14.76 5.44
CA LEU A 101 7.52 15.64 4.32
C LEU A 101 8.43 16.88 4.22
N ARG A 102 9.39 17.05 5.14
CA ARG A 102 10.30 18.22 5.19
C ARG A 102 11.75 17.81 4.98
N ARG A 103 12.57 18.73 4.46
CA ARG A 103 14.03 18.54 4.40
C ARG A 103 14.63 18.81 5.77
N HIS A 104 15.68 18.06 6.09
CA HIS A 104 16.46 18.19 7.32
C HIS A 104 17.91 18.51 6.95
N ALA A 105 18.49 19.53 7.59
CA ALA A 105 19.80 20.06 7.21
C ALA A 105 20.96 19.07 7.47
N ASP A 106 20.74 18.12 8.37
CA ASP A 106 21.66 17.06 8.77
C ASP A 106 21.61 15.82 7.86
N LEU A 107 20.68 15.75 6.91
CA LEU A 107 20.55 14.64 5.98
C LEU A 107 21.07 14.99 4.59
N ALA A 108 21.85 14.07 4.02
CA ALA A 108 22.18 14.09 2.61
C ALA A 108 21.02 13.51 1.80
N TYR A 109 20.65 14.19 0.71
CA TYR A 109 19.55 13.82 -0.16
C TYR A 109 20.05 13.50 -1.57
N PRO A 110 20.15 12.21 -1.92
CA PRO A 110 20.39 11.77 -3.29
C PRO A 110 19.27 12.24 -4.23
N SER A 111 19.56 12.27 -5.53
CA SER A 111 18.66 12.77 -6.59
C SER A 111 18.32 11.68 -7.62
N PHE A 112 18.34 10.40 -7.26
CA PHE A 112 18.19 9.29 -8.21
C PHE A 112 16.93 9.42 -9.06
N VAL A 113 15.78 9.73 -8.45
CA VAL A 113 14.51 9.85 -9.19
C VAL A 113 14.55 11.07 -10.12
N ALA A 114 15.03 12.21 -9.62
CA ALA A 114 15.18 13.43 -10.39
C ALA A 114 16.12 13.26 -11.59
N ASP A 115 17.28 12.62 -11.39
CA ASP A 115 18.31 12.44 -12.41
C ASP A 115 17.91 11.40 -13.46
N THR A 116 17.11 10.40 -13.08
CA THR A 116 16.80 9.25 -13.95
C THR A 116 15.47 9.38 -14.69
N PHE A 117 14.46 10.03 -14.09
CA PHE A 117 13.08 10.02 -14.58
C PHE A 117 12.52 11.40 -14.96
N GLY A 118 13.41 12.34 -15.30
CA GLY A 118 13.04 13.65 -15.83
C GLY A 118 12.04 13.56 -16.99
N ASP A 119 10.97 14.35 -16.89
CA ASP A 119 9.82 14.41 -17.81
C ASP A 119 9.03 13.10 -17.99
N VAL A 120 9.29 12.02 -17.24
CA VAL A 120 8.65 10.71 -17.49
C VAL A 120 7.26 10.63 -16.86
N TYR A 121 7.20 10.67 -15.53
CA TYR A 121 5.98 10.43 -14.76
C TYR A 121 5.55 11.61 -13.89
N PHE A 122 6.52 12.40 -13.41
CA PHE A 122 6.33 13.48 -12.46
C PHE A 122 7.18 14.70 -12.87
N THR A 123 6.78 15.89 -12.41
CA THR A 123 7.55 17.12 -12.63
C THR A 123 8.89 17.07 -11.88
N ASP A 124 9.82 17.96 -12.23
CA ASP A 124 11.13 18.02 -11.56
C ASP A 124 11.00 18.26 -10.04
N GLU A 125 10.08 19.14 -9.63
CA GLU A 125 9.76 19.38 -8.22
C GLU A 125 9.22 18.11 -7.55
N GLU A 126 8.33 17.38 -8.22
CA GLU A 126 7.76 16.13 -7.70
C GLU A 126 8.81 15.02 -7.61
N ASN A 127 9.71 14.90 -8.59
CA ASN A 127 10.81 13.93 -8.53
C ASN A 127 11.74 14.23 -7.36
N ALA A 128 12.14 15.50 -7.18
CA ALA A 128 12.95 15.92 -6.04
C ALA A 128 12.23 15.68 -4.69
N TRP A 129 10.92 15.87 -4.65
CA TRP A 129 10.10 15.57 -3.48
C TRP A 129 10.03 14.06 -3.18
N ILE A 130 9.96 13.20 -4.20
CA ILE A 130 10.01 11.74 -4.03
C ILE A 130 11.36 11.33 -3.44
N ASP A 131 12.48 11.81 -4.00
CA ASP A 131 13.84 11.54 -3.52
C ASP A 131 14.02 11.99 -2.06
N GLN A 132 13.52 13.18 -1.72
CA GLN A 132 13.51 13.66 -0.34
C GLN A 132 12.72 12.73 0.58
N THR A 133 11.47 12.43 0.19
CA THR A 133 10.53 11.71 1.05
C THR A 133 11.01 10.28 1.30
N ILE A 134 11.50 9.58 0.27
CA ILE A 134 12.04 8.23 0.45
C ILE A 134 13.31 8.23 1.31
N THR A 135 14.14 9.26 1.21
CA THR A 135 15.34 9.42 2.05
C THR A 135 14.97 9.58 3.52
N ASN A 136 13.94 10.37 3.82
CA ASN A 136 13.40 10.52 5.17
C ASN A 136 12.75 9.23 5.68
N ILE A 137 11.98 8.52 4.85
CA ILE A 137 11.36 7.23 5.20
C ILE A 137 12.42 6.21 5.58
N ARG A 138 13.58 6.21 4.91
CA ARG A 138 14.71 5.32 5.23
C ARG A 138 15.36 5.58 6.59
N GLN A 139 15.04 6.68 7.27
CA GLN A 139 15.48 6.96 8.63
C GLN A 139 14.56 6.34 9.70
N LEU A 140 13.48 5.65 9.30
CA LEU A 140 12.57 5.01 10.23
C LEU A 140 13.08 3.61 10.60
N ASP A 141 13.48 3.43 11.86
CA ASP A 141 13.95 2.13 12.36
C ASP A 141 12.81 1.13 12.64
N ARG A 142 11.60 1.64 12.88
CA ARG A 142 10.45 0.80 13.21
C ARG A 142 9.85 0.22 11.93
N PRO A 143 9.79 -1.11 11.77
CA PRO A 143 9.43 -1.75 10.50
C PRO A 143 8.02 -1.40 10.02
N TYR A 144 7.04 -1.34 10.92
CA TYR A 144 5.67 -0.96 10.54
C TYR A 144 5.52 0.54 10.24
N GLU A 145 6.26 1.43 10.92
CA GLU A 145 6.25 2.85 10.55
C GLU A 145 6.88 3.06 9.17
N PHE A 146 8.01 2.39 8.90
CA PHE A 146 8.64 2.36 7.58
C PHE A 146 7.66 1.85 6.52
N ALA A 147 7.07 0.68 6.74
CA ALA A 147 6.18 0.04 5.79
C ALA A 147 4.95 0.91 5.48
N LEU A 148 4.33 1.51 6.51
CA LEU A 148 3.21 2.44 6.34
C LEU A 148 3.60 3.67 5.52
N ALA A 149 4.76 4.27 5.82
CA ALA A 149 5.20 5.49 5.15
C ALA A 149 5.59 5.21 3.70
N PHE A 150 6.29 4.11 3.47
CA PHE A 150 6.65 3.61 2.15
C PHE A 150 5.40 3.30 1.32
N PHE A 151 4.44 2.58 1.90
CA PHE A 151 3.16 2.30 1.26
C PHE A 151 2.43 3.60 0.86
N ALA A 152 2.35 4.57 1.77
CA ALA A 152 1.71 5.85 1.51
C ALA A 152 2.39 6.63 0.37
N LEU A 153 3.73 6.64 0.32
CA LEU A 153 4.49 7.24 -0.79
C LEU A 153 4.18 6.53 -2.11
N CYS A 154 4.20 5.19 -2.14
CA CYS A 154 3.83 4.43 -3.32
C CYS A 154 2.42 4.77 -3.80
N GLN A 155 1.44 4.87 -2.88
CA GLN A 155 0.07 5.26 -3.23
C GLN A 155 0.00 6.68 -3.77
N ALA A 156 0.71 7.64 -3.18
CA ALA A 156 0.76 9.01 -3.68
C ALA A 156 1.31 9.05 -5.12
N CYS A 157 2.42 8.37 -5.39
CA CYS A 157 2.99 8.24 -6.73
C CYS A 157 2.02 7.57 -7.70
N ILE A 158 1.36 6.50 -7.25
CA ILE A 158 0.36 5.79 -8.04
C ILE A 158 -0.81 6.72 -8.40
N ILE A 159 -1.41 7.39 -7.44
CA ILE A 159 -2.59 8.24 -7.66
C ILE A 159 -2.24 9.41 -8.58
N LYS A 160 -1.04 9.98 -8.41
CA LYS A 160 -0.61 11.18 -9.13
C LYS A 160 -0.11 10.90 -10.55
N ARG A 161 0.32 9.67 -10.88
CA ARG A 161 0.89 9.36 -12.19
C ARG A 161 -0.14 9.50 -13.34
N PRO A 162 0.29 9.90 -14.55
CA PRO A 162 -0.58 9.97 -15.72
C PRO A 162 -1.24 8.62 -16.05
N TYR A 163 -2.55 8.63 -16.36
CA TYR A 163 -3.36 7.46 -16.74
C TYR A 163 -3.32 6.25 -15.79
N ASN A 164 -2.75 6.38 -14.59
CA ASN A 164 -2.51 5.26 -13.70
C ASN A 164 -1.69 4.11 -14.33
N LEU A 165 -0.71 4.38 -15.21
CA LEU A 165 0.14 3.34 -15.81
C LEU A 165 1.61 3.79 -15.97
N PHE A 166 2.56 3.05 -15.38
CA PHE A 166 4.01 3.25 -15.57
C PHE A 166 4.51 2.57 -16.85
N HIS A 167 4.03 3.03 -18.01
CA HIS A 167 4.34 2.37 -19.29
C HIS A 167 4.91 3.33 -20.36
N ARG A 168 4.62 4.63 -20.26
CA ARG A 168 5.04 5.65 -21.23
C ARG A 168 5.34 6.97 -20.53
N LYS A 169 6.21 7.77 -21.16
CA LYS A 169 6.54 9.15 -20.82
C LYS A 169 5.34 10.05 -21.13
N ASN A 170 4.45 10.20 -20.17
CA ASN A 170 3.14 10.82 -20.34
C ASN A 170 2.95 12.03 -19.41
N LEU A 171 4.02 12.60 -18.85
CA LEU A 171 3.90 13.75 -17.97
C LEU A 171 3.13 14.91 -18.61
N TYR A 172 3.36 15.16 -19.91
CA TYR A 172 2.69 16.24 -20.66
C TYR A 172 1.17 16.21 -20.49
N MET A 173 0.55 15.04 -20.40
CA MET A 173 -0.90 14.88 -20.22
C MET A 173 -1.44 15.47 -18.91
N ARG A 174 -0.59 15.63 -17.88
CA ARG A 174 -0.97 16.28 -16.61
C ARG A 174 -0.77 17.80 -16.65
N THR A 175 0.02 18.30 -17.60
CA THR A 175 0.44 19.70 -17.68
C THR A 175 -0.07 20.41 -18.94
N SER A 176 -0.72 19.69 -19.85
CA SER A 176 -1.42 20.28 -21.00
C SER A 176 -2.65 21.01 -20.51
N ASP A 177 -2.78 22.29 -20.87
CA ASP A 177 -4.05 23.01 -20.77
C ASP A 177 -5.04 22.37 -21.75
N VAL A 178 -6.17 21.89 -21.22
CA VAL A 178 -7.28 21.30 -22.00
C VAL A 178 -8.50 22.19 -21.87
#